data_AF-A2ET27-F1
#
_entry.id   AF-A2ET27-F1
#
_cell.length_a   1.000
_cell.length_b   1.000
_cell.length_c   1.000
_cell.angle_alpha   90.00
_cell.angle_beta   90.00
_cell.angle_gamma   90.00
#
_symmetry.space_group_name_H-M   'P 1'
#
loop_
_entity.id
_entity.type
_entity.pdbx_description
1 polymer ?
#
loop_
_entity_poly.entity_id
_entity_poly.type
_entity_poly.pdbx_seq_one_letter_code
_entity_poly.pdbx_strand_id
1 'polypeptide(L)'
;MEINHDAFIQHIKDVNTTTYGTIIHDEDTLNYFLEEFDTNKNLELRFLAYCLKFKCVSFENYAEELYQKIINYEDFSRSLLGDSYNEPLKVLSQDISKVIAADEPRGYNFFIEICHTFGVQLLDEEYGHLSTKRIHSVIGLIYPELSYTQGYDRYTLMCFGLALKIVQSLGIDNHYAEGLCFDLVVKFIQIANINEILENPHGQEMFTEIDNSIQSISPKLYDNLKEYSISSLYFAISWRLLFFTHVHPILNVLIIWDRFLLHSIPSRNINNYFVSLALAHIKQVVATLDENNLGNSVVENIQSFTDYDLSAIITDAEQFFHQKIEQDEEEHSPSATDALLSIAGFAFDVLKATTKLATRTVLKISVMTIQHALNIGSPEEHNHIPHTISPQNIESPNDFVREVLFYLNDLYD
;
A
#
# COMPACT_ATOMS: atom_id res chain seq x y z
N MET A 1 30.02 16.89 6.91
CA MET A 1 29.85 18.25 6.35
C MET A 1 28.39 18.59 6.56
N GLU A 2 28.05 19.69 7.22
CA GLU A 2 26.63 20.06 7.37
C GLU A 2 26.02 20.32 6.00
N ILE A 3 24.81 19.80 5.77
CA ILE A 3 24.06 20.03 4.54
C ILE A 3 23.71 21.52 4.49
N ASN A 4 24.07 22.18 3.38
CA ASN A 4 23.58 23.54 3.15
C ASN A 4 22.09 23.45 2.79
N HIS A 5 21.23 23.83 3.74
CA HIS A 5 19.78 23.81 3.61
C HIS A 5 19.29 24.45 2.31
N ASP A 6 19.64 25.71 2.06
CA ASP A 6 19.10 26.44 0.91
C ASP A 6 19.56 25.84 -0.42
N ALA A 7 20.80 25.35 -0.50
CA ALA A 7 21.32 24.67 -1.67
C ALA A 7 20.58 23.34 -1.93
N PHE A 8 20.29 22.58 -0.86
CA PHE A 8 19.51 21.35 -0.96
C PHE A 8 18.10 21.63 -1.48
N ILE A 9 17.39 22.58 -0.86
CA ILE A 9 16.02 22.94 -1.25
C ILE A 9 15.98 23.41 -2.71
N GLN A 10 16.96 24.22 -3.13
CA GLN A 10 17.02 24.71 -4.51
C GLN A 10 17.25 23.56 -5.49
N HIS A 11 18.19 22.65 -5.23
CA HIS A 11 18.45 21.51 -6.11
C HIS A 11 17.22 20.62 -6.28
N ILE A 12 16.53 20.28 -5.19
CA ILE A 12 15.33 19.43 -5.26
C ILE A 12 14.21 20.11 -6.06
N LYS A 13 14.10 21.44 -5.98
CA LYS A 13 13.18 22.20 -6.84
C LYS A 13 13.63 22.19 -8.30
N ASP A 14 14.94 22.30 -8.56
CA ASP A 14 15.51 22.30 -9.91
C ASP A 14 15.33 20.94 -10.61
N VAL A 15 15.36 19.82 -9.87
CA VAL A 15 14.99 18.48 -10.35
C VAL A 15 13.56 18.46 -10.90
N ASN A 16 12.65 19.19 -10.27
CA ASN A 16 11.25 19.29 -10.69
C ASN A 16 11.00 20.50 -11.61
N THR A 17 11.79 20.58 -12.68
CA THR A 17 11.65 21.61 -13.71
C THR A 17 11.45 20.97 -15.08
N THR A 18 11.00 21.76 -16.07
CA THR A 18 10.82 21.30 -17.45
C THR A 18 12.08 20.75 -18.13
N THR A 19 13.26 20.97 -17.53
CA THR A 19 14.53 20.44 -18.04
C THR A 19 14.60 18.92 -17.91
N TYR A 20 13.85 18.34 -16.97
CA TYR A 20 13.91 16.92 -16.63
C TYR A 20 12.62 16.15 -16.91
N GLY A 21 11.62 16.81 -17.51
CA GLY A 21 10.34 16.20 -17.89
C GLY A 21 9.14 17.07 -17.52
N THR A 22 7.99 16.43 -17.32
CA THR A 22 6.77 17.09 -16.83
C THR A 22 6.97 17.57 -15.40
N ILE A 23 6.60 18.83 -15.13
CA ILE A 23 6.62 19.37 -13.77
C ILE A 23 5.51 18.70 -12.96
N ILE A 24 5.91 18.01 -11.89
CA ILE A 24 5.00 17.33 -10.97
C ILE A 24 4.55 18.33 -9.90
N HIS A 25 3.29 18.71 -9.91
CA HIS A 25 2.72 19.66 -8.94
C HIS A 25 1.39 19.23 -8.35
N ASP A 26 0.82 18.14 -8.87
CA ASP A 26 -0.40 17.52 -8.42
C ASP A 26 -0.42 16.02 -8.82
N GLU A 27 -1.47 15.31 -8.42
CA GLU A 27 -1.64 13.89 -8.70
C GLU A 27 -1.76 13.60 -10.21
N ASP A 28 -2.36 14.50 -10.99
CA ASP A 28 -2.56 14.29 -12.43
C ASP A 28 -1.23 14.35 -13.19
N THR A 29 -0.40 15.37 -12.90
CA THR A 29 0.93 15.48 -13.49
C THR A 29 1.89 14.40 -13.00
N LEU A 30 1.74 13.96 -11.74
CA LEU A 30 2.44 12.79 -11.22
C LEU A 30 2.07 11.52 -11.99
N ASN A 31 0.78 11.26 -12.17
CA ASN A 31 0.29 10.09 -12.88
C ASN A 31 0.73 10.11 -14.35
N TYR A 32 0.68 11.27 -15.01
CA TYR A 32 1.20 11.44 -16.36
C TYR A 32 2.69 11.09 -16.46
N PHE A 33 3.52 11.57 -15.51
CA PHE A 33 4.94 11.20 -15.44
C PHE A 33 5.13 9.69 -15.24
N LEU A 34 4.36 9.06 -14.36
CA LEU A 34 4.44 7.61 -14.12
C LEU A 34 3.95 6.80 -15.32
N GLU A 35 2.98 7.30 -16.10
CA GLU A 35 2.42 6.68 -17.30
C GLU A 35 3.33 6.82 -18.54
N GLU A 36 4.24 7.78 -18.58
CA GLU A 36 5.16 7.90 -19.70
C GLU A 36 6.00 6.62 -19.88
N PHE A 37 6.20 6.16 -21.12
CA PHE A 37 7.05 5.02 -21.44
C PHE A 37 8.39 5.52 -21.99
N ASP A 38 9.33 5.82 -21.10
CA ASP A 38 10.71 6.20 -21.45
C ASP A 38 11.69 5.58 -20.45
N THR A 39 12.56 4.70 -20.93
CA THR A 39 13.60 4.07 -20.11
C THR A 39 14.67 5.06 -19.63
N ASN A 40 14.75 6.25 -20.23
CA ASN A 40 15.71 7.30 -19.90
C ASN A 40 15.14 8.42 -19.03
N LYS A 41 13.95 8.25 -18.43
CA LYS A 41 13.41 9.23 -17.46
C LYS A 41 14.45 9.62 -16.43
N ASN A 42 14.44 10.90 -16.07
CA ASN A 42 15.34 11.41 -15.05
C ASN A 42 15.13 10.66 -13.72
N LEU A 43 16.21 10.08 -13.19
CA LEU A 43 16.18 9.22 -12.01
C LEU A 43 15.88 9.99 -10.71
N GLU A 44 16.33 11.24 -10.61
CA GLU A 44 16.08 12.10 -9.45
C GLU A 44 14.60 12.54 -9.41
N LEU A 45 14.03 12.88 -10.58
CA LEU A 45 12.60 13.17 -10.72
C LEU A 45 11.74 11.93 -10.45
N ARG A 46 12.20 10.74 -10.88
CA ARG A 46 11.55 9.46 -10.56
C ARG A 46 11.55 9.19 -9.06
N PHE A 47 12.67 9.43 -8.37
CA PHE A 47 12.72 9.32 -6.90
C PHE A 47 11.68 10.23 -6.25
N LEU A 48 11.62 11.50 -6.66
CA LEU A 48 10.64 12.46 -6.15
C LEU A 48 9.20 12.00 -6.42
N ALA A 49 8.92 11.53 -7.65
CA ALA A 49 7.62 11.00 -8.03
C ALA A 49 7.19 9.84 -7.12
N TYR A 50 8.11 8.94 -6.76
CA TYR A 50 7.80 7.81 -5.88
C TYR A 50 7.49 8.28 -4.45
N CYS A 51 8.27 9.22 -3.93
CA CYS A 51 8.01 9.83 -2.62
C CYS A 51 6.64 10.54 -2.58
N LEU A 52 6.26 11.24 -3.65
CA LEU A 52 4.95 11.90 -3.76
C LEU A 52 3.82 10.87 -3.88
N LYS A 53 3.97 9.84 -4.72
CA LYS A 53 2.93 8.82 -4.94
C LYS A 53 2.60 8.05 -3.67
N PHE A 54 3.62 7.72 -2.88
CA PHE A 54 3.45 7.09 -1.58
C PHE A 54 3.13 8.05 -0.44
N LYS A 55 3.03 9.34 -0.72
CA LYS A 55 2.79 10.39 0.28
C LYS A 55 3.84 10.35 1.40
N CYS A 56 5.07 9.97 1.06
CA CYS A 56 6.22 10.19 1.92
C CYS A 56 6.42 11.69 2.12
N VAL A 57 6.13 12.48 1.07
CA VAL A 57 6.14 13.94 1.11
C VAL A 57 4.91 14.55 0.43
N SER A 58 4.61 15.81 0.74
CA SER A 58 3.52 16.60 0.13
C SER A 58 3.95 17.34 -1.15
N PHE A 59 3.01 17.64 -2.04
CA PHE A 59 3.27 18.41 -3.27
C PHE A 59 3.72 19.84 -2.97
N GLU A 60 3.26 20.42 -1.87
CA GLU A 60 3.51 21.81 -1.51
C GLU A 60 4.91 22.01 -0.90
N ASN A 61 5.38 21.04 -0.11
CA ASN A 61 6.60 21.18 0.70
C ASN A 61 7.62 20.04 0.50
N TYR A 62 7.55 19.28 -0.60
CA TYR A 62 8.39 18.09 -0.81
C TYR A 62 9.88 18.32 -0.54
N ALA A 63 10.44 19.43 -1.00
CA ALA A 63 11.86 19.71 -0.82
C ALA A 63 12.24 19.86 0.66
N GLU A 64 11.43 20.60 1.42
CA GLU A 64 11.62 20.80 2.86
C GLU A 64 11.43 19.49 3.61
N GLU A 65 10.37 18.75 3.29
CA GLU A 65 10.08 17.48 3.96
C GLU A 65 11.17 16.43 3.68
N LEU A 66 11.74 16.38 2.48
CA LEU A 66 12.89 15.51 2.17
C LEU A 66 14.13 15.91 2.98
N TYR A 67 14.41 17.21 3.12
CA TYR A 67 15.51 17.68 3.97
C TYR A 67 15.30 17.23 5.42
N GLN A 68 14.10 17.45 5.98
CA GLN A 68 13.78 17.06 7.35
C GLN A 68 13.88 15.53 7.55
N LYS A 69 13.52 14.71 6.56
CA LYS A 69 13.69 13.25 6.64
C LYS A 69 15.14 12.83 6.79
N ILE A 70 16.06 13.48 6.09
CA ILE A 70 17.50 13.21 6.23
C ILE A 70 17.96 13.49 7.66
N ILE A 71 17.65 14.68 8.18
CA ILE A 71 18.06 15.09 9.54
C ILE A 71 17.45 14.17 10.60
N ASN A 72 16.14 13.93 10.50
CA ASN A 72 15.43 13.06 11.43
C ASN A 72 16.02 11.65 11.44
N TYR A 73 16.24 11.05 10.26
CA TYR A 73 16.84 9.72 10.16
C TYR A 73 18.23 9.66 10.78
N GLU A 74 19.08 10.66 10.53
CA GLU A 74 20.41 10.68 11.15
C GLU A 74 20.31 10.68 12.68
N ASP A 75 19.47 11.55 13.24
CA ASP A 75 19.29 11.67 14.69
C ASP A 75 18.72 10.40 15.31
N PHE A 76 17.61 9.88 14.75
CA PHE A 76 16.95 8.73 15.37
C PHE A 76 17.70 7.42 15.10
N SER A 77 18.36 7.23 13.95
CA SER A 77 19.14 6.00 13.70
C SER A 77 20.33 5.90 14.64
N ARG A 78 21.03 7.01 14.91
CA ARG A 78 22.10 7.07 15.93
C ARG A 78 21.57 6.80 17.33
N SER A 79 20.42 7.38 17.67
CA SER A 79 19.76 7.17 18.97
C SER A 79 19.34 5.70 19.17
N LEU A 80 18.72 5.07 18.16
CA LEU A 80 18.23 3.70 18.22
C LEU A 80 19.36 2.67 18.23
N LEU A 81 20.38 2.86 17.40
CA LEU A 81 21.48 1.89 17.27
C LEU A 81 22.56 2.08 18.34
N GLY A 82 22.68 3.29 18.90
CA GLY A 82 23.62 3.62 19.97
C GLY A 82 25.06 3.20 19.64
N ASP A 83 25.70 2.50 20.57
CA ASP A 83 27.07 1.98 20.41
C ASP A 83 27.19 0.97 19.25
N SER A 84 26.09 0.40 18.80
CA SER A 84 26.05 -0.55 17.67
C SER A 84 25.81 0.13 16.32
N TYR A 85 25.93 1.46 16.20
CA TYR A 85 25.69 2.18 14.92
C TYR A 85 26.54 1.66 13.75
N ASN A 86 27.77 1.23 14.01
CA ASN A 86 28.67 0.63 13.00
C ASN A 86 28.58 -0.91 12.94
N GLU A 87 27.80 -1.53 13.82
CA GLU A 87 27.52 -2.97 13.84
C GLU A 87 26.02 -3.20 14.06
N PRO A 88 25.16 -2.62 13.20
CA PRO A 88 23.75 -2.43 13.49
C PRO A 88 22.99 -3.75 13.70
N LEU A 89 23.48 -4.86 13.13
CA LEU A 89 22.88 -6.18 13.33
C LEU A 89 22.96 -6.71 14.77
N LYS A 90 23.76 -6.11 15.66
CA LYS A 90 23.87 -6.52 17.07
C LYS A 90 22.62 -6.21 17.89
N VAL A 91 21.79 -5.27 17.43
CA VAL A 91 20.57 -4.85 18.15
C VAL A 91 19.34 -5.70 17.80
N LEU A 92 19.44 -6.53 16.74
CA LEU A 92 18.34 -7.37 16.27
C LEU A 92 18.41 -8.78 16.87
N SER A 93 17.32 -9.54 16.70
CA SER A 93 17.31 -10.96 17.04
C SER A 93 18.30 -11.75 16.18
N GLN A 94 18.87 -12.81 16.74
CA GLN A 94 19.90 -13.60 16.06
C GLN A 94 19.43 -14.17 14.72
N ASP A 95 18.15 -14.52 14.60
CA ASP A 95 17.60 -15.08 13.37
C ASP A 95 17.54 -14.02 12.27
N ILE A 96 17.01 -12.83 12.57
CA ILE A 96 16.94 -11.71 11.61
C ILE A 96 18.35 -11.28 11.20
N SER A 97 19.26 -11.11 12.16
CA SER A 97 20.66 -10.71 11.89
C SER A 97 21.37 -11.68 10.97
N LYS A 98 21.14 -13.00 11.11
CA LYS A 98 21.73 -14.02 10.24
C LYS A 98 21.21 -13.93 8.80
N VAL A 99 19.91 -13.70 8.62
CA VAL A 99 19.32 -13.59 7.28
C VAL A 99 19.88 -12.35 6.57
N ILE A 100 19.87 -11.18 7.23
CA ILE A 100 20.45 -9.96 6.65
C ILE A 100 21.94 -10.18 6.31
N ALA A 101 22.73 -10.72 7.24
CA ALA A 101 24.16 -10.95 7.00
C ALA A 101 24.45 -11.93 5.84
N ALA A 102 23.54 -12.85 5.53
CA ALA A 102 23.69 -13.81 4.45
C ALA A 102 23.30 -13.24 3.07
N ASP A 103 22.28 -12.40 3.01
CA ASP A 103 21.78 -11.83 1.75
C ASP A 103 22.60 -10.63 1.30
N GLU A 104 23.11 -9.85 2.24
CA GLU A 104 23.72 -8.57 1.97
C GLU A 104 24.92 -8.67 0.99
N PRO A 105 25.89 -9.59 1.15
CA PRO A 105 26.95 -9.80 0.15
C PRO A 105 26.42 -10.20 -1.24
N ARG A 106 25.28 -10.91 -1.31
CA ARG A 106 24.67 -11.34 -2.57
C ARG A 106 23.97 -10.16 -3.27
N GLY A 107 23.40 -9.24 -2.48
CA GLY A 107 22.79 -8.00 -2.96
C GLY A 107 23.81 -7.00 -3.50
N TYR A 108 25.06 -7.03 -3.03
CA TYR A 108 26.05 -6.03 -3.44
C TYR A 108 26.41 -6.07 -4.93
N ASN A 109 26.46 -7.25 -5.57
CA ASN A 109 26.65 -7.32 -7.02
C ASN A 109 25.52 -6.64 -7.80
N PHE A 110 24.29 -6.80 -7.32
CA PHE A 110 23.13 -6.10 -7.88
C PHE A 110 23.25 -4.58 -7.64
N PHE A 111 23.74 -4.16 -6.48
CA PHE A 111 24.01 -2.75 -6.20
C PHE A 111 25.07 -2.14 -7.12
N ILE A 112 26.14 -2.87 -7.46
CA ILE A 112 27.14 -2.41 -8.44
C ILE A 112 26.48 -2.15 -9.80
N GLU A 113 25.60 -3.06 -10.25
CA GLU A 113 24.85 -2.91 -11.50
C GLU A 113 23.91 -1.69 -11.46
N ILE A 114 23.24 -1.45 -10.33
CA ILE A 114 22.44 -0.24 -10.08
C ILE A 114 23.32 0.99 -10.20
N CYS A 115 24.47 1.00 -9.54
CA CYS A 115 25.36 2.15 -9.55
C CYS A 115 25.83 2.51 -10.96
N HIS A 116 26.26 1.51 -11.72
CA HIS A 116 26.66 1.66 -13.11
C HIS A 116 25.50 2.19 -13.97
N THR A 117 24.31 1.57 -13.85
CA THR A 117 23.13 1.95 -14.65
C THR A 117 22.66 3.36 -14.35
N PHE A 118 22.70 3.79 -13.08
CA PHE A 118 22.27 5.13 -12.67
C PHE A 118 23.35 6.19 -12.89
N GLY A 119 24.57 5.78 -13.24
CA GLY A 119 25.72 6.66 -13.33
C GLY A 119 26.01 7.36 -11.99
N VAL A 120 25.96 6.60 -10.90
CA VAL A 120 26.38 7.04 -9.57
C VAL A 120 27.75 6.44 -9.26
N GLN A 121 28.58 7.19 -8.55
CA GLN A 121 29.87 6.71 -8.09
C GLN A 121 29.66 5.58 -7.10
N LEU A 122 30.31 4.45 -7.36
CA LEU A 122 30.29 3.30 -6.47
C LEU A 122 30.90 3.66 -5.12
N LEU A 123 30.24 3.21 -4.05
CA LEU A 123 30.70 3.37 -2.68
C LEU A 123 31.83 2.39 -2.38
N ASP A 124 32.54 2.64 -1.28
CA ASP A 124 33.36 1.59 -0.68
C ASP A 124 32.47 0.40 -0.28
N GLU A 125 32.94 -0.83 -0.51
CA GLU A 125 32.16 -2.05 -0.29
C GLU A 125 31.72 -2.22 1.16
N GLU A 126 32.62 -1.95 2.12
CA GLU A 126 32.29 -2.00 3.54
C GLU A 126 31.18 -1.01 3.89
N TYR A 127 31.25 0.19 3.30
CA TYR A 127 30.26 1.22 3.53
C TYR A 127 28.90 0.89 2.88
N GLY A 128 28.88 0.40 1.64
CA GLY A 128 27.63 -0.01 0.97
C GLY A 128 26.90 -1.10 1.76
N HIS A 129 27.66 -2.08 2.26
CA HIS A 129 27.16 -3.12 3.15
C HIS A 129 26.63 -2.59 4.48
N LEU A 130 27.31 -1.59 5.07
CA LEU A 130 26.92 -1.01 6.34
C LEU A 130 25.61 -0.22 6.23
N SER A 131 25.43 0.55 5.16
CA SER A 131 24.22 1.35 4.94
C SER A 131 22.94 0.51 4.86
N THR A 132 22.95 -0.58 4.10
CA THR A 132 21.79 -1.48 3.99
C THR A 132 21.47 -2.17 5.32
N LYS A 133 22.51 -2.60 6.06
CA LYS A 133 22.35 -3.17 7.40
C LYS A 133 21.75 -2.18 8.37
N ARG A 134 22.17 -0.90 8.33
CA ARG A 134 21.57 0.16 9.17
C ARG A 134 20.11 0.35 8.84
N ILE A 135 19.75 0.56 7.56
CA ILE A 135 18.36 0.75 7.12
C ILE A 135 17.49 -0.40 7.63
N HIS A 136 17.87 -1.65 7.37
CA HIS A 136 17.08 -2.81 7.79
C HIS A 136 17.01 -3.01 9.30
N SER A 137 18.08 -2.68 10.03
CA SER A 137 18.05 -2.76 11.50
C SER A 137 17.13 -1.71 12.09
N VAL A 138 17.16 -0.49 11.55
CA VAL A 138 16.28 0.59 11.95
C VAL A 138 14.81 0.24 11.63
N ILE A 139 14.52 -0.32 10.45
CA ILE A 139 13.17 -0.81 10.11
C ILE A 139 12.73 -1.88 11.12
N GLY A 140 13.56 -2.89 11.40
CA GLY A 140 13.21 -3.98 12.33
C GLY A 140 12.98 -3.52 13.77
N LEU A 141 13.57 -2.40 14.19
CA LEU A 141 13.35 -1.81 15.51
C LEU A 141 12.08 -0.94 15.58
N ILE A 142 11.78 -0.17 14.52
CA ILE A 142 10.63 0.76 14.50
C ILE A 142 9.34 0.05 14.07
N TYR A 143 9.45 -0.87 13.12
CA TYR A 143 8.35 -1.60 12.49
C TYR A 143 8.59 -3.11 12.58
N PRO A 144 8.45 -3.73 13.78
CA PRO A 144 8.73 -5.16 13.95
C PRO A 144 7.90 -6.07 13.02
N GLU A 145 6.72 -5.66 12.61
CA GLU A 145 5.87 -6.35 11.63
C GLU A 145 6.48 -6.39 10.22
N LEU A 146 7.38 -5.46 9.91
CA LEU A 146 8.17 -5.38 8.69
C LEU A 146 9.58 -5.95 8.88
N SER A 147 9.75 -6.84 9.87
CA SER A 147 11.00 -7.56 10.10
C SER A 147 11.54 -8.15 8.80
N TYR A 148 12.87 -8.09 8.65
CA TYR A 148 13.51 -8.42 7.39
C TYR A 148 13.18 -9.84 6.92
N THR A 149 12.74 -9.92 5.67
CA THR A 149 12.59 -11.16 4.92
C THR A 149 13.39 -11.07 3.63
N GLN A 150 13.98 -12.21 3.23
CA GLN A 150 14.79 -12.31 2.02
C GLN A 150 14.05 -11.74 0.81
N GLY A 151 14.72 -10.85 0.08
CA GLY A 151 14.17 -10.08 -1.05
C GLY A 151 13.96 -8.60 -0.76
N TYR A 152 13.85 -8.18 0.52
CA TYR A 152 13.75 -6.76 0.88
C TYR A 152 14.98 -5.93 0.50
N ASP A 153 16.14 -6.57 0.37
CA ASP A 153 17.36 -5.96 -0.12
C ASP A 153 17.18 -5.39 -1.55
N ARG A 154 16.37 -6.04 -2.41
CA ARG A 154 16.13 -5.56 -3.78
C ARG A 154 15.47 -4.19 -3.82
N TYR A 155 14.46 -3.97 -2.97
CA TYR A 155 13.79 -2.68 -2.84
C TYR A 155 14.72 -1.62 -2.27
N THR A 156 15.43 -2.01 -1.21
CA THR A 156 16.35 -1.13 -0.49
C THR A 156 17.46 -0.62 -1.39
N LEU A 157 18.11 -1.51 -2.14
CA LEU A 157 19.21 -1.15 -3.03
C LEU A 157 18.79 -0.25 -4.18
N MET A 158 17.61 -0.47 -4.77
CA MET A 158 17.06 0.38 -5.83
C MET A 158 16.75 1.79 -5.30
N CYS A 159 16.03 1.89 -4.17
CA CYS A 159 15.71 3.18 -3.55
C CYS A 159 16.96 3.91 -3.07
N PHE A 160 17.94 3.19 -2.51
CA PHE A 160 19.21 3.75 -2.08
C PHE A 160 20.04 4.24 -3.26
N GLY A 161 20.10 3.50 -4.37
CA GLY A 161 20.75 3.95 -5.60
C GLY A 161 20.14 5.24 -6.17
N LEU A 162 18.81 5.35 -6.17
CA LEU A 162 18.11 6.58 -6.59
C LEU A 162 18.44 7.76 -5.65
N ALA A 163 18.44 7.54 -4.33
CA ALA A 163 18.80 8.56 -3.35
C ALA A 163 20.28 8.98 -3.45
N LEU A 164 21.19 8.05 -3.70
CA LEU A 164 22.60 8.33 -3.94
C LEU A 164 22.80 9.24 -5.15
N LYS A 165 21.99 9.09 -6.20
CA LYS A 165 22.05 9.98 -7.36
C LYS A 165 21.87 11.43 -6.93
N ILE A 166 20.84 11.71 -6.14
CA ILE A 166 20.53 13.06 -5.64
C ILE A 166 21.66 13.59 -4.76
N VAL A 167 22.09 12.79 -3.78
CA VAL A 167 23.13 13.17 -2.81
C VAL A 167 24.47 13.46 -3.49
N GLN A 168 24.84 12.66 -4.49
CA GLN A 168 26.07 12.86 -5.26
C GLN A 168 25.97 14.04 -6.23
N SER A 169 24.83 14.25 -6.89
CA SER A 169 24.60 15.45 -7.72
C SER A 169 24.74 16.74 -6.92
N LEU A 170 24.30 16.72 -5.66
CA LEU A 170 24.44 17.82 -4.69
C LEU A 170 25.86 18.00 -4.16
N GLY A 171 26.73 17.00 -4.32
CA GLY A 171 28.08 17.01 -3.74
C GLY A 171 28.09 16.92 -2.21
N ILE A 172 27.04 16.36 -1.61
CA ILE A 172 26.97 16.11 -0.16
C ILE A 172 27.36 14.67 0.17
N ASP A 173 27.51 14.36 1.46
CA ASP A 173 28.02 13.07 1.90
C ASP A 173 27.04 11.92 1.65
N ASN A 174 27.54 10.80 1.13
CA ASN A 174 26.75 9.62 0.73
C ASN A 174 25.89 9.04 1.86
N HIS A 175 26.24 9.25 3.14
CA HIS A 175 25.42 8.73 4.25
C HIS A 175 24.03 9.34 4.33
N TYR A 176 23.83 10.55 3.80
CA TYR A 176 22.51 11.17 3.76
C TYR A 176 21.53 10.46 2.83
N ALA A 177 22.00 9.59 1.94
CA ALA A 177 21.12 8.79 1.08
C ALA A 177 20.28 7.80 1.88
N GLU A 178 20.73 7.34 3.06
CA GLU A 178 19.94 6.46 3.92
C GLU A 178 18.68 7.17 4.40
N GLY A 179 18.82 8.37 4.95
CA GLY A 179 17.69 9.15 5.45
C GLY A 179 16.75 9.63 4.35
N LEU A 180 17.29 9.90 3.16
CA LEU A 180 16.50 10.29 2.00
C LEU A 180 15.59 9.13 1.53
N CYS A 181 16.12 7.90 1.46
CA CYS A 181 15.35 6.75 0.95
C CYS A 181 14.56 5.97 2.02
N PHE A 182 14.81 6.16 3.31
CA PHE A 182 14.27 5.31 4.38
C PHE A 182 12.76 5.09 4.30
N ASP A 183 11.97 6.17 4.27
CA ASP A 183 10.51 6.07 4.22
C ASP A 183 10.04 5.41 2.92
N LEU A 184 10.74 5.66 1.81
CA LEU A 184 10.42 5.06 0.52
C LEU A 184 10.65 3.53 0.57
N VAL A 185 11.75 3.08 1.18
CA VAL A 185 12.03 1.65 1.39
C VAL A 185 10.93 1.01 2.22
N VAL A 186 10.52 1.65 3.32
CA VAL A 186 9.41 1.17 4.16
C VAL A 186 8.13 1.00 3.34
N LYS A 187 7.80 1.95 2.47
CA LYS A 187 6.60 1.88 1.61
C LYS A 187 6.66 0.74 0.60
N PHE A 188 7.80 0.53 -0.04
CA PHE A 188 7.97 -0.62 -0.94
C PHE A 188 7.84 -1.95 -0.20
N ILE A 189 8.42 -2.07 0.99
CA ILE A 189 8.30 -3.28 1.83
C ILE A 189 6.83 -3.54 2.22
N GLN A 190 6.11 -2.50 2.66
CA GLN A 190 4.70 -2.59 3.03
C GLN A 190 3.83 -3.11 1.86
N ILE A 191 4.11 -2.64 0.65
CA ILE A 191 3.34 -3.00 -0.55
C ILE A 191 3.76 -4.36 -1.13
N ALA A 192 5.04 -4.69 -1.02
CA ALA A 192 5.54 -6.01 -1.35
C ALA A 192 4.85 -7.08 -0.50
N ASN A 193 4.62 -6.78 0.78
CA ASN A 193 3.88 -7.63 1.72
C ASN A 193 4.33 -9.10 1.71
N ILE A 194 5.65 -9.29 1.63
CA ILE A 194 6.27 -10.62 1.47
C ILE A 194 5.86 -11.56 2.61
N ASN A 195 5.80 -11.06 3.85
CA ASN A 195 5.49 -11.87 5.02
C ASN A 195 4.10 -12.51 4.91
N GLU A 196 3.06 -11.72 4.59
CA GLU A 196 1.70 -12.23 4.40
C GLU A 196 1.61 -13.24 3.25
N ILE A 197 2.28 -12.95 2.13
CA ILE A 197 2.30 -13.84 0.97
C ILE A 197 2.97 -15.17 1.31
N LEU A 198 4.08 -15.16 2.06
CA LEU A 198 4.82 -16.38 2.41
C LEU A 198 4.17 -17.19 3.54
N GLU A 199 3.41 -16.56 4.44
CA GLU A 199 2.66 -17.26 5.49
C GLU A 199 1.50 -18.08 4.91
N ASN A 200 0.84 -17.57 3.87
CA ASN A 200 -0.26 -18.27 3.20
C ASN A 200 -0.22 -18.12 1.66
N PRO A 201 0.78 -18.73 0.98
CA PRO A 201 0.98 -18.52 -0.46
C PRO A 201 -0.15 -19.10 -1.31
N HIS A 202 -0.70 -20.25 -0.91
CA HIS A 202 -1.82 -20.89 -1.62
C HIS A 202 -3.17 -20.20 -1.37
N GLY A 203 -3.27 -19.35 -0.33
CA GLY A 203 -4.46 -18.55 -0.05
C GLY A 203 -4.49 -17.21 -0.79
N GLN A 204 -3.47 -16.89 -1.58
CA GLN A 204 -3.42 -15.65 -2.34
C GLN A 204 -4.28 -15.75 -3.60
N GLU A 205 -5.39 -15.00 -3.63
CA GLU A 205 -6.36 -14.98 -4.73
C GLU A 205 -5.72 -14.67 -6.09
N MET A 206 -4.70 -13.79 -6.11
CA MET A 206 -4.00 -13.39 -7.34
C MET A 206 -3.42 -14.57 -8.14
N PHE A 207 -2.93 -15.64 -7.49
CA PHE A 207 -2.41 -16.80 -8.23
C PHE A 207 -3.52 -17.65 -8.83
N THR A 208 -4.66 -17.75 -8.13
CA THR A 208 -5.85 -18.42 -8.68
C THR A 208 -6.39 -17.64 -9.88
N GLU A 209 -6.35 -16.31 -9.82
CA GLU A 209 -6.78 -15.44 -10.90
C GLU A 209 -5.85 -15.57 -12.13
N ILE A 210 -4.54 -15.61 -11.92
CA ILE A 210 -3.57 -15.90 -12.99
C ILE A 210 -3.88 -17.28 -13.60
N ASP A 211 -4.02 -18.32 -12.78
CA ASP A 211 -4.27 -19.69 -13.25
C ASP A 211 -5.52 -19.78 -14.14
N ASN A 212 -6.60 -19.11 -13.76
CA ASN A 212 -7.84 -19.08 -14.55
C ASN A 212 -7.68 -18.25 -15.83
N SER A 213 -6.99 -17.11 -15.74
CA SER A 213 -6.85 -16.17 -16.86
C SER A 213 -5.92 -16.67 -17.96
N ILE A 214 -4.99 -17.60 -17.65
CA ILE A 214 -4.14 -18.26 -18.64
C ILE A 214 -4.97 -18.94 -19.74
N GLN A 215 -6.17 -19.44 -19.43
CA GLN A 215 -7.05 -20.07 -20.43
C GLN A 215 -7.34 -19.15 -21.61
N SER A 216 -7.49 -17.84 -21.37
CA SER A 216 -7.75 -16.84 -22.42
C SER A 216 -6.54 -16.57 -23.31
N ILE A 217 -5.33 -16.77 -22.77
CA ILE A 217 -4.06 -16.53 -23.46
C ILE A 217 -3.65 -17.77 -24.26
N SER A 218 -3.73 -18.93 -23.61
CA SER A 218 -3.39 -20.22 -24.20
C SER A 218 -4.16 -21.33 -23.51
N PRO A 219 -5.27 -21.80 -24.13
CA PRO A 219 -6.03 -22.94 -23.62
C PRO A 219 -5.17 -24.19 -23.44
N LYS A 220 -4.18 -24.38 -24.30
CA LYS A 220 -3.27 -25.53 -24.25
C LYS A 220 -2.35 -25.48 -23.03
N LEU A 221 -1.79 -24.30 -22.72
CA LEU A 221 -1.01 -24.12 -21.49
C LEU A 221 -1.90 -24.36 -20.26
N TYR A 222 -3.11 -23.79 -20.25
CA TYR A 222 -4.06 -23.99 -19.16
C TYR A 222 -4.38 -25.47 -18.92
N ASP A 223 -4.72 -26.22 -19.98
CA ASP A 223 -5.03 -27.64 -19.89
C ASP A 223 -3.83 -28.44 -19.37
N ASN A 224 -2.61 -28.09 -19.81
CA ASN A 224 -1.38 -28.70 -19.32
C ASN A 224 -1.13 -28.43 -17.83
N LEU A 225 -1.18 -27.17 -17.40
CA LEU A 225 -1.01 -26.81 -15.99
C LEU A 225 -2.03 -27.55 -15.11
N LYS A 226 -3.27 -27.67 -15.58
CA LYS A 226 -4.33 -28.43 -14.89
C LYS A 226 -4.06 -29.93 -14.86
N GLU A 227 -3.64 -30.53 -15.97
CA GLU A 227 -3.28 -31.95 -16.06
C GLU A 227 -2.18 -32.33 -15.05
N TYR A 228 -1.17 -31.47 -14.91
CA TYR A 228 -0.04 -31.68 -14.00
C TYR A 228 -0.21 -31.05 -12.60
N SER A 229 -1.37 -30.45 -12.32
CA SER A 229 -1.64 -29.75 -11.05
C SER A 229 -0.59 -28.69 -10.69
N ILE A 230 -0.10 -27.98 -11.69
CA ILE A 230 0.88 -26.90 -11.57
C ILE A 230 0.11 -25.58 -11.41
N SER A 231 0.39 -24.84 -10.34
CA SER A 231 -0.13 -23.48 -10.14
C SER A 231 0.91 -22.44 -10.56
N SER A 232 0.43 -21.27 -11.00
CA SER A 232 1.26 -20.09 -11.27
C SER A 232 2.06 -19.63 -10.07
N LEU A 233 1.64 -19.96 -8.85
CA LEU A 233 2.45 -19.76 -7.65
C LEU A 233 3.90 -20.25 -7.85
N TYR A 234 4.11 -21.39 -8.52
CA TYR A 234 5.43 -21.98 -8.67
C TYR A 234 6.39 -21.18 -9.57
N PHE A 235 5.88 -20.34 -10.46
CA PHE A 235 6.72 -19.52 -11.35
C PHE A 235 6.57 -18.01 -11.14
N ALA A 236 5.41 -17.54 -10.67
CA ALA A 236 5.11 -16.12 -10.53
C ALA A 236 5.36 -15.56 -9.12
N ILE A 237 5.59 -16.42 -8.10
CA ILE A 237 5.84 -15.93 -6.75
C ILE A 237 7.07 -15.03 -6.68
N SER A 238 8.17 -15.39 -7.34
CA SER A 238 9.38 -14.56 -7.37
C SER A 238 9.12 -13.21 -8.04
N TRP A 239 8.27 -13.16 -9.07
CA TRP A 239 7.89 -11.92 -9.74
C TRP A 239 7.21 -10.96 -8.77
N ARG A 240 6.27 -11.48 -7.95
CA ARG A 240 5.57 -10.70 -6.93
C ARG A 240 6.48 -10.26 -5.79
N LEU A 241 7.33 -11.17 -5.29
CA LEU A 241 8.17 -10.94 -4.11
C LEU A 241 9.38 -10.05 -4.41
N LEU A 242 9.78 -9.91 -5.67
CA LEU A 242 10.97 -9.16 -6.07
C LEU A 242 10.64 -8.02 -7.04
N PHE A 243 9.35 -7.75 -7.29
CA PHE A 243 8.86 -6.80 -8.31
C PHE A 243 9.67 -6.86 -9.60
N PHE A 244 9.81 -8.07 -10.12
CA PHE A 244 10.47 -8.37 -11.39
C PHE A 244 11.96 -7.99 -11.49
N THR A 245 12.62 -7.60 -10.39
CA THR A 245 14.05 -7.19 -10.37
C THR A 245 15.03 -8.25 -10.86
N HIS A 246 14.66 -9.54 -10.80
CA HIS A 246 15.49 -10.66 -11.26
C HIS A 246 15.20 -11.07 -12.70
N VAL A 247 14.21 -10.46 -13.34
CA VAL A 247 13.71 -10.82 -14.68
C VAL A 247 14.11 -9.77 -15.71
N HIS A 248 14.12 -8.50 -15.31
CA HIS A 248 14.33 -7.37 -16.21
C HIS A 248 15.61 -6.61 -15.90
N PRO A 249 16.23 -5.99 -16.91
CA PRO A 249 17.26 -4.97 -16.70
C PRO A 249 16.75 -3.83 -15.81
N ILE A 250 17.66 -3.20 -15.07
CA ILE A 250 17.34 -2.22 -14.02
C ILE A 250 16.44 -1.06 -14.51
N LEU A 251 16.71 -0.49 -15.69
CA LEU A 251 15.87 0.60 -16.23
C LEU A 251 14.46 0.11 -16.60
N ASN A 252 14.33 -1.13 -17.05
CA ASN A 252 13.03 -1.74 -17.37
C ASN A 252 12.24 -2.01 -16.08
N VAL A 253 12.91 -2.45 -15.01
CA VAL A 253 12.32 -2.61 -13.68
C VAL A 253 11.73 -1.29 -13.20
N LEU A 254 12.42 -0.16 -13.39
CA LEU A 254 11.89 1.15 -13.00
C LEU A 254 10.61 1.52 -13.76
N ILE A 255 10.46 1.14 -15.03
CA ILE A 255 9.20 1.34 -15.77
C ILE A 255 8.08 0.46 -15.24
N ILE A 256 8.39 -0.80 -14.91
CA ILE A 256 7.43 -1.70 -14.27
C ILE A 256 6.99 -1.11 -12.93
N TRP A 257 7.93 -0.55 -12.15
CA TRP A 257 7.63 0.10 -10.87
C TRP A 257 6.80 1.38 -11.05
N ASP A 258 7.09 2.20 -12.06
CA ASP A 258 6.29 3.39 -12.39
C ASP A 258 4.81 2.99 -12.57
N ARG A 259 4.53 1.87 -13.25
CA ARG A 259 3.17 1.35 -13.45
C ARG A 259 2.56 0.70 -12.22
N PHE A 260 3.33 -0.09 -11.47
CA PHE A 260 2.87 -0.61 -10.18
C PHE A 260 2.40 0.50 -9.25
N LEU A 261 3.15 1.59 -9.22
CA LEU A 261 2.86 2.77 -8.41
C LEU A 261 1.62 3.49 -8.89
N LEU A 262 1.46 3.67 -10.20
CA LEU A 262 0.26 4.27 -10.80
C LEU A 262 -1.01 3.59 -10.29
N HIS A 263 -0.98 2.26 -10.21
CA HIS A 263 -2.09 1.41 -9.77
C HIS A 263 -2.04 1.01 -8.29
N SER A 264 -1.15 1.60 -7.47
CA SER A 264 -0.95 1.19 -6.07
C SER A 264 -2.06 1.67 -5.10
N ILE A 265 -2.90 2.61 -5.53
CA ILE A 265 -3.95 3.21 -4.70
C ILE A 265 -5.29 3.19 -5.45
N PRO A 266 -6.34 2.54 -4.90
CA PRO A 266 -6.36 1.74 -3.67
C PRO A 266 -5.59 0.41 -3.79
N SER A 267 -5.20 -0.19 -2.66
CA SER A 267 -4.34 -1.39 -2.59
C SER A 267 -4.88 -2.63 -3.32
N ARG A 268 -6.18 -2.72 -3.61
CA ARG A 268 -6.74 -3.80 -4.44
C ARG A 268 -6.25 -3.72 -5.89
N ASN A 269 -6.01 -2.52 -6.39
CA ASN A 269 -5.59 -2.31 -7.77
C ASN A 269 -4.17 -2.83 -8.02
N ILE A 270 -3.32 -2.92 -6.98
CA ILE A 270 -1.95 -3.41 -7.17
C ILE A 270 -1.88 -4.91 -7.44
N ASN A 271 -2.74 -5.70 -6.78
CA ASN A 271 -2.77 -7.15 -7.00
C ASN A 271 -3.38 -7.43 -8.38
N ASN A 272 -4.47 -6.74 -8.75
CA ASN A 272 -5.06 -6.84 -10.08
C ASN A 272 -4.04 -6.45 -11.17
N TYR A 273 -3.28 -5.37 -10.96
CA TYR A 273 -2.24 -4.98 -11.90
C TYR A 273 -1.07 -5.97 -11.94
N PHE A 274 -0.69 -6.57 -10.81
CA PHE A 274 0.27 -7.67 -10.78
C PHE A 274 -0.21 -8.86 -11.61
N VAL A 275 -1.48 -9.27 -11.46
CA VAL A 275 -2.08 -10.33 -12.27
C VAL A 275 -1.95 -10.01 -13.75
N SER A 276 -2.32 -8.78 -14.15
CA SER A 276 -2.18 -8.32 -15.53
C SER A 276 -0.74 -8.35 -16.05
N LEU A 277 0.23 -7.90 -15.24
CA LEU A 277 1.65 -8.00 -15.57
C LEU A 277 2.09 -9.45 -15.73
N ALA A 278 1.73 -10.34 -14.81
CA ALA A 278 2.08 -11.75 -14.88
C ALA A 278 1.51 -12.40 -16.15
N LEU A 279 0.26 -12.10 -16.50
CA LEU A 279 -0.39 -12.56 -17.72
C LEU A 279 0.31 -12.05 -18.98
N ALA A 280 0.71 -10.78 -19.02
CA ALA A 280 1.48 -10.21 -20.12
C ALA A 280 2.85 -10.89 -20.29
N HIS A 281 3.53 -11.23 -19.20
CA HIS A 281 4.78 -12.01 -19.25
C HIS A 281 4.52 -13.42 -19.80
N ILE A 282 3.51 -14.13 -19.27
CA ILE A 282 3.16 -15.49 -19.72
C ILE A 282 2.84 -15.51 -21.21
N LYS A 283 2.10 -14.51 -21.72
CA LYS A 283 1.74 -14.39 -23.14
C LYS A 283 2.99 -14.38 -24.04
N GLN A 284 4.04 -13.65 -23.66
CA GLN A 284 5.28 -13.64 -24.43
C GLN A 284 6.05 -14.97 -24.35
N VAL A 285 6.11 -15.58 -23.16
CA VAL A 285 6.76 -16.89 -23.02
C VAL A 285 6.07 -17.91 -23.92
N VAL A 286 4.74 -18.01 -23.85
CA VAL A 286 3.94 -18.98 -24.61
C VAL A 286 4.15 -18.82 -26.12
N ALA A 287 4.31 -17.60 -26.62
CA ALA A 287 4.57 -17.35 -28.04
C ALA A 287 5.88 -18.01 -28.54
N THR A 288 6.77 -18.41 -27.63
CA THR A 288 8.04 -19.09 -27.94
C THR A 288 8.06 -20.58 -27.60
N LEU A 289 7.06 -21.07 -26.85
CA LEU A 289 7.02 -22.47 -26.45
C LEU A 289 6.63 -23.36 -27.64
N ASP A 290 7.32 -24.49 -27.79
CA ASP A 290 6.82 -25.57 -28.63
C ASP A 290 5.60 -26.18 -27.95
N GLU A 291 4.44 -25.87 -28.48
CA GLU A 291 3.17 -26.36 -27.98
C GLU A 291 3.12 -27.90 -27.88
N ASN A 292 3.93 -28.64 -28.63
CA ASN A 292 3.94 -30.11 -28.59
C ASN A 292 4.77 -30.67 -27.43
N ASN A 293 5.46 -29.82 -26.67
CA ASN A 293 6.38 -30.22 -25.60
C ASN A 293 6.19 -29.41 -24.30
N LEU A 294 4.94 -29.09 -23.96
CA LEU A 294 4.57 -28.33 -22.76
C LEU A 294 4.65 -29.14 -21.45
N GLY A 295 5.36 -30.28 -21.37
CA GLY A 295 5.36 -31.15 -20.19
C GLY A 295 5.87 -30.50 -18.88
N ASN A 296 6.39 -31.30 -17.94
CA ASN A 296 6.83 -30.81 -16.62
C ASN A 296 7.88 -29.66 -16.65
N SER A 297 8.53 -29.41 -17.79
CA SER A 297 9.49 -28.32 -17.98
C SER A 297 8.84 -26.94 -18.17
N VAL A 298 7.50 -26.83 -18.20
CA VAL A 298 6.83 -25.55 -18.45
C VAL A 298 7.17 -24.47 -17.42
N VAL A 299 7.32 -24.85 -16.15
CA VAL A 299 7.75 -23.95 -15.07
C VAL A 299 9.17 -23.43 -15.32
N GLU A 300 10.09 -24.33 -15.65
CA GLU A 300 11.49 -23.98 -15.95
C GLU A 300 11.57 -23.06 -17.17
N ASN A 301 10.81 -23.34 -18.22
CA ASN A 301 10.76 -22.52 -19.42
C ASN A 301 10.27 -21.09 -19.10
N ILE A 302 9.20 -20.95 -18.31
CA ILE A 302 8.70 -19.64 -17.87
C ILE A 302 9.74 -18.90 -17.02
N GLN A 303 10.37 -19.57 -16.06
CA GLN A 303 11.34 -18.94 -15.15
C GLN A 303 12.65 -18.57 -15.85
N SER A 304 13.02 -19.29 -16.91
CA SER A 304 14.27 -19.08 -17.65
C SER A 304 14.16 -18.08 -18.80
N PHE A 305 12.96 -17.60 -19.12
CA PHE A 305 12.75 -16.70 -20.24
C PHE A 305 13.33 -15.31 -19.93
N THR A 306 14.15 -14.78 -20.85
CA THR A 306 14.84 -13.49 -20.67
C THR A 306 14.52 -12.46 -21.75
N ASP A 307 13.99 -12.89 -22.89
CA ASP A 307 13.86 -12.07 -24.11
C ASP A 307 12.53 -11.31 -24.14
N TYR A 308 12.22 -10.61 -23.05
CA TYR A 308 10.98 -9.87 -22.90
C TYR A 308 10.98 -8.54 -23.68
N ASP A 309 9.89 -8.28 -24.42
CA ASP A 309 9.57 -6.96 -24.94
C ASP A 309 8.77 -6.19 -23.89
N LEU A 310 9.44 -5.26 -23.20
CA LEU A 310 8.83 -4.46 -22.15
C LEU A 310 7.65 -3.61 -22.66
N SER A 311 7.72 -3.04 -23.86
CA SER A 311 6.66 -2.19 -24.39
C SER A 311 5.38 -2.98 -24.62
N ALA A 312 5.54 -4.18 -25.19
CA ALA A 312 4.44 -5.13 -25.33
C ALA A 312 3.90 -5.61 -23.98
N ILE A 313 4.77 -5.88 -22.97
CA ILE A 313 4.33 -6.23 -21.61
C ILE A 313 3.44 -5.14 -21.03
N ILE A 314 3.88 -3.88 -21.06
CA ILE A 314 3.11 -2.78 -20.47
C ILE A 314 1.80 -2.60 -21.22
N THR A 315 1.81 -2.65 -22.55
CA THR A 315 0.59 -2.51 -23.37
C THR A 315 -0.42 -3.62 -23.06
N ASP A 316 0.03 -4.88 -23.02
CA ASP A 316 -0.82 -6.03 -22.72
C ASP A 316 -1.32 -6.00 -21.27
N ALA A 317 -0.47 -5.61 -20.31
CA ALA A 317 -0.86 -5.51 -18.91
C ALA A 317 -1.93 -4.43 -18.69
N GLU A 318 -1.80 -3.26 -19.31
CA GLU A 318 -2.86 -2.24 -19.26
C GLU A 318 -4.15 -2.77 -19.87
N GLN A 319 -4.09 -3.47 -21.01
CA GLN A 319 -5.27 -4.06 -21.62
C GLN A 319 -5.96 -5.07 -20.68
N PHE A 320 -5.20 -6.01 -20.09
CA PHE A 320 -5.75 -6.99 -19.16
C PHE A 320 -6.34 -6.34 -17.92
N PHE A 321 -5.70 -5.29 -17.40
CA PHE A 321 -6.16 -4.57 -16.23
C PHE A 321 -7.50 -3.87 -16.47
N HIS A 322 -7.66 -3.16 -17.59
CA HIS A 322 -8.91 -2.49 -17.93
C HIS A 322 -10.05 -3.48 -18.18
N GLN A 323 -9.77 -4.60 -18.88
CA GLN A 323 -10.76 -5.66 -19.07
C GLN A 323 -11.27 -6.24 -17.75
N LYS A 324 -10.39 -6.38 -16.76
CA LYS A 324 -10.75 -6.88 -15.43
C LYS A 324 -11.64 -5.89 -14.68
N ILE A 325 -11.30 -4.60 -14.72
CA ILE A 325 -12.13 -3.55 -14.09
C ILE A 325 -13.53 -3.53 -14.70
N GLU A 326 -13.64 -3.58 -16.03
CA GLU A 326 -14.94 -3.60 -16.72
C GLU A 326 -15.78 -4.83 -16.31
N GLN A 327 -15.16 -6.01 -16.21
CA GLN A 327 -15.84 -7.23 -15.75
C GLN A 327 -16.33 -7.11 -14.30
N ASP A 328 -15.48 -6.59 -13.41
CA ASP A 328 -15.85 -6.42 -12.00
C ASP A 328 -16.99 -5.39 -11.86
N GLU A 329 -17.01 -4.32 -12.66
CA GLU A 329 -18.11 -3.33 -12.68
C GLU A 329 -19.42 -3.90 -13.24
N GLU A 330 -19.36 -4.79 -14.24
CA GLU A 330 -20.53 -5.49 -14.77
C GLU A 330 -21.11 -6.48 -13.76
N GLU A 331 -20.26 -7.23 -13.03
CA GLU A 331 -20.69 -8.17 -12.00
C GLU A 331 -21.23 -7.48 -10.74
N HIS A 332 -20.72 -6.29 -10.41
CA HIS A 332 -21.15 -5.49 -9.25
C HIS A 332 -22.22 -4.45 -9.59
N SER A 333 -22.64 -4.34 -10.85
CA SER A 333 -23.81 -3.56 -11.22
C SER A 333 -25.04 -4.17 -10.53
N PRO A 334 -25.73 -3.44 -9.64
CA PRO A 334 -26.83 -4.01 -8.87
C PRO A 334 -27.88 -4.53 -9.84
N SER A 335 -28.22 -5.81 -9.71
CA SER A 335 -29.32 -6.37 -10.48
C SER A 335 -30.57 -5.50 -10.22
N ALA A 336 -31.47 -5.38 -11.20
CA ALA A 336 -32.71 -4.60 -11.01
C ALA A 336 -33.47 -5.03 -9.73
N THR A 337 -33.30 -6.29 -9.34
CA THR A 337 -33.76 -6.89 -8.08
C THR A 337 -33.08 -6.32 -6.83
N ASP A 338 -31.78 -6.10 -6.83
CA ASP A 338 -31.04 -5.54 -5.69
C ASP A 338 -31.33 -4.04 -5.50
N ALA A 339 -31.49 -3.32 -6.61
CA ALA A 339 -31.96 -1.94 -6.59
C ALA A 339 -33.37 -1.83 -5.99
N LEU A 340 -34.28 -2.74 -6.36
CA LEU A 340 -35.64 -2.81 -5.80
C LEU A 340 -35.64 -3.17 -4.31
N LEU A 341 -34.77 -4.09 -3.88
CA LEU A 341 -34.63 -4.48 -2.47
C LEU A 341 -34.05 -3.35 -1.62
N SER A 342 -33.09 -2.58 -2.14
CA SER A 342 -32.52 -1.39 -1.48
C SER A 342 -33.57 -0.29 -1.32
N ILE A 343 -34.36 0.00 -2.37
CA ILE A 343 -35.47 0.95 -2.31
C ILE A 343 -36.54 0.49 -1.31
N ALA A 344 -36.86 -0.81 -1.29
CA ALA A 344 -37.80 -1.38 -0.34
C ALA A 344 -37.29 -1.28 1.12
N GLY A 345 -36.00 -1.51 1.34
CA GLY A 345 -35.35 -1.34 2.65
C GLY A 345 -35.41 0.11 3.14
N PHE A 346 -35.05 1.07 2.28
CA PHE A 346 -35.15 2.49 2.59
C PHE A 346 -36.60 2.92 2.87
N ALA A 347 -37.57 2.47 2.07
CA ALA A 347 -38.98 2.74 2.30
C ALA A 347 -39.47 2.17 3.64
N PHE A 348 -39.00 0.98 4.03
CA PHE A 348 -39.31 0.36 5.31
C PHE A 348 -38.75 1.15 6.50
N ASP A 349 -37.51 1.64 6.39
CA ASP A 349 -36.89 2.47 7.43
C ASP A 349 -37.57 3.83 7.59
N VAL A 350 -37.96 4.46 6.48
CA VAL A 350 -38.79 5.68 6.50
C VAL A 350 -40.14 5.41 7.16
N LEU A 351 -40.79 4.29 6.85
CA LEU A 351 -42.07 3.91 7.46
C LEU A 351 -41.91 3.73 8.98
N LYS A 352 -40.86 3.02 9.40
CA LYS A 352 -40.54 2.76 10.81
C LYS A 352 -40.25 4.06 11.58
N ALA A 353 -39.50 4.98 10.98
CA ALA A 353 -39.23 6.30 11.55
C ALA A 353 -40.52 7.14 11.69
N THR A 354 -41.39 7.10 10.67
CA THR A 354 -42.66 7.82 10.67
C THR A 354 -43.65 7.27 11.71
N THR A 355 -43.73 5.93 11.85
CA THR A 355 -44.53 5.30 12.92
C THR A 355 -43.99 5.65 14.30
N LYS A 356 -42.67 5.63 14.50
CA LYS A 356 -42.05 6.03 15.78
C LYS A 356 -42.36 7.49 16.13
N LEU A 357 -42.35 8.39 15.15
CA LEU A 357 -42.72 9.79 15.33
C LEU A 357 -44.21 9.94 15.68
N ALA A 358 -45.11 9.27 14.95
CA ALA A 358 -46.54 9.31 15.22
C ALA A 358 -46.88 8.78 16.62
N THR A 359 -46.28 7.66 17.04
CA THR A 359 -46.44 7.11 18.39
C THR A 359 -45.94 8.08 19.46
N ARG A 360 -44.78 8.72 19.26
CA ARG A 360 -44.26 9.76 20.16
C ARG A 360 -45.22 10.94 20.29
N THR A 361 -45.77 11.42 19.19
CA THR A 361 -46.74 12.54 19.20
C THR A 361 -48.02 12.17 19.94
N VAL A 362 -48.59 11.00 19.70
CA VAL A 362 -49.81 10.54 20.39
C VAL A 362 -49.58 10.37 21.89
N LEU A 363 -48.45 9.78 22.29
CA LEU A 363 -48.08 9.66 23.70
C LEU A 363 -47.88 11.02 24.35
N LYS A 364 -47.16 11.94 23.71
CA LYS A 364 -46.95 13.30 24.24
C LYS A 364 -48.27 14.05 24.44
N ILE A 365 -49.19 13.98 23.47
CA ILE A 365 -50.53 14.56 23.60
C ILE A 365 -51.30 13.89 24.76
N SER A 366 -51.21 12.56 24.90
CA SER A 366 -51.90 11.82 25.95
C SER A 366 -51.37 12.19 27.34
N VAL A 367 -50.05 12.30 27.49
CA VAL A 367 -49.37 12.76 28.71
C VAL A 367 -49.80 14.18 29.07
N MET A 368 -49.77 15.11 28.11
CA MET A 368 -50.21 16.49 28.34
C MET A 368 -51.70 16.58 28.73
N THR A 369 -52.55 15.76 28.09
CA THR A 369 -53.99 15.70 28.40
C THR A 369 -54.22 15.17 29.81
N ILE A 370 -53.48 14.14 30.23
CA ILE A 370 -53.54 13.57 31.58
C ILE A 370 -53.03 14.58 32.62
N GLN A 371 -51.90 15.25 32.37
CA GLN A 371 -51.36 16.29 33.27
C GLN A 371 -52.35 17.44 33.46
N HIS A 372 -53.00 17.88 32.37
CA HIS A 372 -54.02 18.92 32.42
C HIS A 372 -55.26 18.47 33.21
N ALA A 373 -55.75 17.25 32.98
CA ALA A 373 -56.90 16.70 33.70
C ALA A 373 -56.63 16.51 35.21
N LEU A 374 -55.38 16.24 35.60
CA LEU A 374 -54.97 16.04 36.99
C LEU A 374 -54.45 17.32 37.67
N ASN A 375 -54.44 18.45 36.98
CA ASN A 375 -53.99 19.75 37.48
C ASN A 375 -52.55 19.72 38.05
N ILE A 376 -51.68 18.90 37.44
CA ILE A 376 -50.26 18.80 37.81
C ILE A 376 -49.53 19.92 37.05
N GLY A 377 -48.96 20.89 37.78
CA GLY A 377 -48.19 22.00 37.20
C GLY A 377 -46.98 21.51 36.39
N SER A 378 -46.55 22.30 35.40
CA SER A 378 -45.45 21.97 34.50
C SER A 378 -44.14 21.74 35.27
N PRO A 379 -43.30 20.75 34.88
CA PRO A 379 -42.03 20.48 35.53
C PRO A 379 -40.95 21.43 34.98
N GLU A 380 -41.04 22.70 35.35
CA GLU A 380 -39.90 23.61 35.30
C GLU A 380 -39.66 24.05 36.74
N GLU A 381 -38.43 23.90 37.22
CA GLU A 381 -37.97 24.16 38.60
C GLU A 381 -38.10 23.01 39.61
N HIS A 382 -37.27 21.96 39.48
CA HIS A 382 -36.66 21.29 40.64
C HIS A 382 -35.34 20.62 40.25
N ASN A 383 -34.24 21.38 40.34
CA ASN A 383 -32.88 20.83 40.38
C ASN A 383 -32.53 20.46 41.82
N HIS A 384 -32.00 19.24 42.00
CA HIS A 384 -31.47 18.60 43.21
C HIS A 384 -32.43 17.82 44.11
N ILE A 385 -32.47 16.49 43.91
CA ILE A 385 -32.56 15.50 45.00
C ILE A 385 -31.66 14.29 44.63
N PRO A 386 -30.83 13.74 45.54
CA PRO A 386 -29.97 12.59 45.25
C PRO A 386 -30.63 11.22 45.58
N HIS A 387 -30.37 10.28 44.68
CA HIS A 387 -30.25 8.81 44.77
C HIS A 387 -31.44 7.89 45.16
N THR A 388 -31.60 6.84 44.32
CA THR A 388 -32.15 5.49 44.57
C THR A 388 -33.41 5.39 45.43
N ILE A 389 -34.55 5.13 44.79
CA ILE A 389 -35.83 4.85 45.45
C ILE A 389 -36.17 3.36 45.33
N SER A 390 -36.50 2.75 46.46
CA SER A 390 -37.02 1.39 46.59
C SER A 390 -38.55 1.42 46.45
N PRO A 391 -39.20 0.43 45.80
CA PRO A 391 -40.64 0.42 45.47
C PRO A 391 -41.62 0.32 46.66
N GLN A 392 -41.16 0.58 47.90
CA GLN A 392 -41.97 0.44 49.12
C GLN A 392 -42.68 1.73 49.57
N ASN A 393 -42.52 2.87 48.88
CA ASN A 393 -43.05 4.17 49.30
C ASN A 393 -44.16 4.77 48.40
N ILE A 394 -44.91 3.95 47.68
CA ILE A 394 -46.07 4.43 46.90
C ILE A 394 -47.32 4.39 47.80
N GLU A 395 -47.58 5.49 48.52
CA GLU A 395 -48.71 5.56 49.46
C GLU A 395 -50.01 6.11 48.84
N SER A 396 -49.99 6.63 47.60
CA SER A 396 -51.21 7.02 46.89
C SER A 396 -51.21 6.72 45.38
N PRO A 397 -52.39 6.53 44.76
CA PRO A 397 -52.52 6.37 43.30
C PRO A 397 -51.94 7.54 42.50
N ASN A 398 -51.91 8.75 43.07
CA ASN A 398 -51.35 9.93 42.42
C ASN A 398 -49.81 9.88 42.35
N ASP A 399 -49.17 9.21 43.31
CA ASP A 399 -47.70 9.07 43.33
C ASP A 399 -47.23 8.08 42.27
N PHE A 400 -47.96 6.97 42.09
CA PHE A 400 -47.71 6.01 41.01
C PHE A 400 -47.88 6.64 39.62
N VAL A 401 -48.94 7.44 39.41
CA VAL A 401 -49.18 8.11 38.13
C VAL A 401 -48.09 9.14 37.84
N ARG A 402 -47.62 9.89 38.84
CA ARG A 402 -46.49 10.83 38.67
C ARG A 402 -45.19 10.10 38.32
N GLU A 403 -44.92 8.98 38.95
CA GLU A 403 -43.73 8.17 38.69
C GLU A 403 -43.74 7.58 37.27
N VAL A 404 -44.88 7.05 36.82
CA VAL A 404 -45.06 6.57 35.44
C VAL A 404 -44.88 7.70 34.42
N LEU A 405 -45.46 8.88 34.67
CA LEU A 405 -45.30 10.05 33.79
C LEU A 405 -43.86 10.56 33.76
N PHE A 406 -43.14 10.49 34.88
CA PHE A 406 -41.73 10.86 34.97
C PHE A 406 -40.85 9.92 34.11
N TYR A 407 -41.00 8.60 34.26
CA TYR A 407 -40.26 7.63 33.45
C TYR A 407 -40.62 7.72 31.95
N LEU A 408 -41.87 8.03 31.61
CA LEU A 408 -42.29 8.25 30.23
C LEU A 408 -41.74 9.55 29.63
N ASN A 409 -41.38 10.55 30.45
CA ASN A 409 -40.68 11.75 29.97
C ASN A 409 -39.19 11.46 29.75
N ASP A 410 -38.54 10.77 30.69
CA ASP A 410 -37.10 10.46 30.68
C ASP A 410 -36.70 9.47 29.56
N LEU A 411 -37.65 8.66 29.07
CA LEU A 411 -37.43 7.77 27.91
C LEU A 411 -37.44 8.48 26.54
N TYR A 412 -37.79 9.77 26.49
CA TYR A 412 -38.13 10.46 25.24
C TYR A 412 -37.55 11.87 25.05
N ASP A 413 -36.81 12.40 26.02
CA ASP A 413 -35.73 13.38 25.79
C ASP A 413 -34.45 12.65 25.34
#